data_AF-A0A973BVN9-F1
#
_entry.id   AF-A0A973BVN9-F1
#
_cell.length_a   1.000
_cell.length_b   1.000
_cell.length_c   1.000
_cell.angle_alpha   90.00
_cell.angle_beta   90.00
_cell.angle_gamma   90.00
#
_symmetry.space_group_name_H-M   'P 1'
#
loop_
_entity.id
_entity.type
_entity.pdbx_description
1 polymer ?
#
loop_
_entity_poly.entity_id
_entity_poly.type
_entity_poly.pdbx_seq_one_letter_code
_entity_poly.pdbx_strand_id
1 'polypeptide(L)'
;MTTLVILTVIEIVLLIGGLALYLFIVGGQLTRVADLLEDCAELVWKIRDNAEPIEPGVEHINSTGGVVAGALPLLYGMGEGIVVGATYEPEPEDKEPEPAVPAMGTRRSRLTEAVGYHPD
;
A
#
# COMPACT_ATOMS: atom_id res chain seq x y z
N MET A 1 58.82 -26.69 -55.75
CA MET A 1 58.00 -27.08 -54.58
C MET A 1 57.20 -28.30 -54.93
N THR A 2 57.06 -29.28 -54.03
CA THR A 2 56.22 -30.47 -54.26
C THR A 2 54.77 -30.17 -53.90
N THR A 3 53.82 -30.91 -54.49
CA THR A 3 52.38 -30.70 -54.31
C THR A 3 51.96 -30.79 -52.83
N LEU A 4 52.55 -31.72 -52.08
CA LEU A 4 52.31 -31.89 -50.64
C LEU A 4 52.74 -30.66 -49.82
N VAL A 5 53.86 -30.03 -50.18
CA VAL A 5 54.34 -28.81 -49.50
C VAL A 5 53.37 -27.65 -49.73
N ILE A 6 52.84 -27.50 -50.95
CA ILE A 6 51.86 -26.45 -51.27
C ILE A 6 50.58 -26.66 -50.46
N LEU A 7 50.06 -27.88 -50.39
CA LEU A 7 48.83 -28.20 -49.65
C LEU A 7 49.00 -27.99 -48.15
N THR A 8 50.13 -28.39 -47.56
CA THR A 8 50.39 -28.16 -46.12
C THR A 8 50.48 -26.68 -45.77
N VAL A 9 51.15 -25.87 -46.62
CA VAL A 9 51.18 -24.41 -46.41
C VAL A 9 49.78 -23.81 -46.47
N ILE A 10 48.95 -24.23 -47.43
CA ILE A 10 47.56 -23.79 -47.54
C ILE A 10 46.77 -24.18 -46.29
N GLU A 11 46.89 -25.42 -45.83
CA GLU A 11 46.18 -25.90 -44.63
C GLU A 11 46.55 -25.09 -43.39
N ILE A 12 47.85 -24.82 -43.17
CA ILE A 12 48.33 -24.00 -42.05
C ILE A 12 47.74 -22.59 -42.11
N VAL A 13 47.73 -21.96 -43.29
CA VAL A 13 47.17 -20.61 -43.46
C VAL A 13 45.67 -20.61 -43.17
N LEU A 14 44.93 -21.63 -43.63
CA LEU A 14 43.51 -21.77 -43.33
C LEU A 14 43.25 -21.97 -41.83
N LEU A 15 44.08 -22.77 -41.16
CA LEU A 15 43.96 -23.02 -39.72
C LEU A 15 44.19 -21.75 -38.91
N ILE A 16 45.24 -21.00 -39.24
CA ILE A 16 45.54 -19.71 -38.60
C ILE A 16 44.42 -18.70 -38.87
N GLY A 17 43.95 -18.60 -40.11
CA GLY A 17 42.85 -17.70 -40.49
C GLY A 17 41.55 -18.03 -39.77
N GLY A 18 41.20 -19.32 -39.67
CA GLY A 18 40.03 -19.80 -38.93
C GLY A 18 40.12 -19.49 -37.44
N LEU A 19 41.28 -19.74 -36.82
CA LEU A 19 41.51 -19.42 -35.41
C LEU A 19 41.41 -17.91 -35.16
N ALA A 20 42.01 -17.09 -36.02
CA ALA A 20 41.95 -15.63 -35.89
C ALA A 20 40.52 -15.11 -35.99
N LEU A 21 39.73 -15.62 -36.95
CA LEU A 21 38.32 -15.26 -37.09
C LEU A 21 37.51 -15.68 -35.85
N TYR A 22 37.72 -16.90 -35.35
CA TYR A 22 37.04 -17.39 -34.16
C TYR A 22 37.34 -16.50 -32.94
N LEU A 23 38.61 -16.20 -32.68
CA LEU A 23 39.02 -15.35 -31.57
C LEU A 23 38.51 -13.91 -31.72
N PHE A 24 38.43 -13.38 -32.94
CA PHE A 24 37.84 -12.07 -33.20
C PHE A 24 36.35 -12.04 -32.80
N ILE A 25 35.59 -13.08 -33.18
CA ILE A 25 34.17 -13.18 -32.83
C ILE A 25 33.99 -13.34 -31.32
N VAL A 26 34.69 -14.28 -30.69
CA VAL A 26 34.59 -14.54 -29.25
C VAL A 26 35.05 -13.33 -28.44
N GLY A 27 36.14 -12.68 -28.86
CA GLY A 27 36.63 -11.45 -28.24
C GLY A 27 35.57 -10.35 -28.26
N GLY A 28 34.91 -10.13 -29.41
CA GLY A 28 33.81 -9.16 -29.50
C GLY A 28 32.61 -9.51 -28.61
N GLN A 29 32.28 -10.79 -28.48
CA GLN A 29 31.22 -11.24 -27.57
C GLN A 29 31.59 -10.99 -26.10
N LEU A 30 32.83 -11.30 -25.70
CA LEU A 30 33.34 -11.06 -24.35
C LEU A 30 33.37 -9.57 -24.01
N THR A 31 33.79 -8.71 -24.94
CA THR A 31 33.74 -7.25 -24.76
C THR A 31 32.31 -6.78 -24.51
N ARG A 32 31.35 -7.21 -25.34
CA ARG A 32 29.94 -6.83 -25.13
C ARG A 32 29.40 -7.30 -23.78
N VAL A 33 29.78 -8.49 -23.32
CA VAL A 33 29.38 -8.98 -21.98
C VAL A 33 30.02 -8.15 -20.89
N ALA A 34 31.29 -7.78 -21.03
CA ALA A 34 31.98 -6.91 -20.07
C ALA A 34 31.28 -5.55 -19.95
N ASP A 35 30.94 -4.92 -21.08
CA ASP A 35 30.23 -3.64 -21.10
C ASP A 35 28.88 -3.74 -20.36
N LEU A 36 28.10 -4.80 -20.62
CA LEU A 36 26.83 -5.04 -19.93
C LEU A 36 27.00 -5.25 -18.43
N LEU A 37 28.05 -5.95 -18.01
CA LEU A 37 28.33 -6.17 -16.59
C LEU A 37 28.77 -4.89 -15.88
N GLU A 38 29.52 -4.04 -16.57
CA GLU A 38 29.91 -2.72 -16.09
C GLU A 38 28.68 -1.82 -15.88
N ASP A 39 27.81 -1.72 -16.88
CA ASP A 39 26.55 -0.97 -16.79
C ASP A 39 25.67 -1.50 -15.64
N CYS A 40 25.57 -2.83 -15.51
CA CYS A 40 24.79 -3.46 -14.44
C CYS A 40 25.37 -3.14 -13.06
N ALA A 41 26.70 -3.17 -12.91
CA ALA A 41 27.35 -2.82 -11.66
C ALA A 41 27.08 -1.35 -11.29
N GLU A 42 27.23 -0.43 -12.24
CA GLU A 42 26.93 0.98 -12.02
C GLU A 42 25.47 1.21 -11.60
N LEU A 43 24.53 0.53 -12.25
CA LEU A 43 23.11 0.59 -11.90
C LEU A 43 22.84 0.08 -10.47
N VAL A 44 23.44 -1.05 -10.08
CA VAL A 44 23.29 -1.60 -8.73
C VAL A 44 23.82 -0.62 -7.68
N TRP A 45 24.97 0.02 -7.93
CA TRP A 45 25.51 1.04 -7.04
C TRP A 45 24.59 2.25 -6.93
N LYS A 46 24.07 2.76 -8.05
CA LYS A 46 23.07 3.85 -8.03
C LYS A 46 21.80 3.48 -7.26
N ILE A 47 21.31 2.25 -7.41
CA ILE A 47 20.14 1.77 -6.66
C ILE A 47 20.45 1.77 -5.16
N ARG A 48 21.62 1.26 -4.75
CA ARG A 48 22.06 1.29 -3.36
C ARG A 48 22.11 2.73 -2.82
N ASP A 49 22.74 3.65 -3.54
CA ASP A 49 22.88 5.05 -3.11
C ASP A 49 21.51 5.74 -2.96
N ASN A 50 20.56 5.42 -3.85
CA ASN A 50 19.18 5.92 -3.74
C ASN A 50 18.40 5.26 -2.60
N ALA A 51 18.69 4.00 -2.27
CA ALA A 51 18.02 3.26 -1.22
C ALA A 51 18.53 3.65 0.19
N GLU A 52 19.81 3.99 0.33
CA GLU A 52 20.46 4.36 1.59
C GLU A 52 19.70 5.44 2.40
N PRO A 53 19.24 6.56 1.82
CA PRO A 53 18.44 7.54 2.55
C PRO A 53 16.99 7.10 2.86
N ILE A 54 16.47 6.09 2.15
CA ILE A 54 15.08 5.62 2.26
C ILE A 54 14.96 4.51 3.31
N GLU A 55 15.98 3.66 3.44
CA GLU A 55 15.99 2.45 4.28
C GLU A 55 15.48 2.68 5.72
N PRO A 56 15.97 3.69 6.49
CA PRO A 56 15.48 3.93 7.85
C PRO A 56 14.00 4.34 7.90
N GLY A 57 13.52 5.04 6.87
CA GLY A 57 12.13 5.46 6.76
C GLY A 57 11.19 4.27 6.56
N VAL A 58 11.56 3.32 5.70
CA VAL A 58 10.76 2.10 5.46
C VAL A 58 10.76 1.19 6.69
N GLU A 59 11.89 1.08 7.39
CA GLU A 59 11.97 0.35 8.66
C GLU A 59 11.03 0.93 9.70
N HIS A 60 11.03 2.26 9.85
CA HIS A 60 10.13 2.95 10.79
C HIS A 60 8.66 2.79 10.41
N ILE A 61 8.32 2.91 9.13
CA ILE A 61 6.95 2.70 8.62
C ILE A 61 6.50 1.27 8.89
N ASN A 62 7.36 0.27 8.65
CA ASN A 62 7.01 -1.13 8.85
C ASN A 62 6.81 -1.44 10.35
N SER A 63 7.70 -0.95 11.20
CA SER A 63 7.56 -1.08 12.66
C SER A 63 6.26 -0.45 13.16
N THR A 64 6.00 0.81 12.80
CA THR A 64 4.78 1.53 13.22
C THR A 64 3.52 0.90 12.63
N GLY A 65 3.56 0.56 11.33
CA GLY A 65 2.46 -0.10 10.64
C GLY A 65 2.13 -1.46 11.25
N GLY A 66 3.14 -2.23 11.67
CA GLY A 66 2.95 -3.48 12.41
C GLY A 66 2.26 -3.27 13.75
N VAL A 67 2.62 -2.23 14.50
CA VAL A 67 1.93 -1.87 15.76
C VAL A 67 0.48 -1.48 15.50
N VAL A 68 0.22 -0.61 14.51
CA VAL A 68 -1.13 -0.18 14.14
C VAL A 68 -1.98 -1.36 13.67
N ALA A 69 -1.42 -2.22 12.82
CA ALA A 69 -2.09 -3.43 12.35
C ALA A 69 -2.41 -4.41 13.49
N GLY A 70 -1.52 -4.53 14.49
CA GLY A 70 -1.77 -5.32 15.69
C GLY A 70 -2.84 -4.71 16.61
N ALA A 71 -2.99 -3.39 16.63
CA ALA A 71 -4.01 -2.69 17.42
C ALA A 71 -5.39 -2.64 16.74
N LEU A 72 -5.46 -2.74 15.41
CA LEU A 72 -6.71 -2.68 14.64
C LEU A 72 -7.83 -3.61 15.14
N PRO A 73 -7.57 -4.91 15.46
CA PRO A 73 -8.59 -5.79 16.01
C PRO A 73 -9.18 -5.30 17.34
N LEU A 74 -8.35 -4.69 18.20
CA LEU A 74 -8.82 -4.15 19.49
C LEU A 74 -9.70 -2.91 19.28
N LEU A 75 -9.32 -2.04 18.35
CA LEU A 75 -10.13 -0.86 17.98
C LEU A 75 -11.45 -1.27 17.35
N TYR A 76 -11.43 -2.28 16.48
CA TYR A 76 -12.64 -2.82 15.86
C TYR A 76 -13.54 -3.48 16.91
N GLY A 77 -13.01 -4.35 17.77
CA GLY A 77 -13.78 -4.99 18.84
C GLY A 77 -14.32 -4.00 19.87
N MET A 78 -13.59 -2.93 20.19
CA MET A 78 -14.10 -1.84 21.01
C MET A 78 -15.26 -1.11 20.32
N GLY A 79 -15.12 -0.81 19.03
CA GLY A 79 -16.17 -0.18 18.23
C GLY A 79 -17.44 -1.05 18.16
N GLU A 80 -17.30 -2.34 17.92
CA GLU A 80 -18.40 -3.30 17.96
C GLU A 80 -19.07 -3.34 19.33
N GLY A 81 -18.28 -3.37 20.42
CA GLY A 81 -18.79 -3.36 21.79
C GLY A 81 -19.59 -2.09 22.12
N ILE A 82 -19.14 -0.92 21.64
CA ILE A 82 -19.88 0.34 21.78
C ILE A 82 -21.18 0.29 20.99
N VAL A 83 -21.17 -0.16 19.74
CA VAL A 83 -22.38 -0.22 18.90
C VAL A 83 -23.41 -1.18 19.49
N VAL A 84 -22.98 -2.34 20.00
CA VAL A 84 -23.87 -3.29 20.67
C VAL A 84 -24.41 -2.69 21.98
N GLY A 85 -23.56 -2.09 22.81
CA GLY A 85 -23.94 -1.51 24.10
C GLY A 85 -24.77 -0.22 23.99
N ALA A 86 -24.62 0.52 22.89
CA ALA A 86 -25.37 1.74 22.60
C ALA A 86 -26.58 1.48 21.69
N THR A 87 -27.03 0.22 21.56
CA THR A 87 -28.29 -0.09 20.90
C THR A 87 -29.36 0.78 21.53
N TYR A 88 -29.87 1.72 20.74
CA TYR A 88 -30.90 2.65 21.15
C TYR A 88 -32.14 1.84 21.55
N GLU A 89 -32.45 1.78 22.84
CA GLU A 89 -33.78 1.41 23.31
C GLU A 89 -34.66 2.67 23.19
N PRO A 90 -35.60 2.72 22.25
CA PRO A 90 -36.56 3.81 22.21
C PRO A 90 -37.33 3.84 23.53
N GLU A 91 -37.43 5.02 24.14
CA GLU A 91 -38.39 5.19 25.22
C GLU A 91 -39.77 4.77 24.70
N PRO A 92 -40.56 4.01 25.49
CA PRO A 92 -41.88 3.59 25.05
C PRO A 92 -42.70 4.83 24.64
N GLU A 93 -43.28 4.80 23.43
CA GLU A 93 -44.04 5.90 22.82
C GLU A 93 -45.17 6.45 23.71
N ASP A 94 -45.56 5.70 24.75
CA ASP A 94 -46.69 6.01 25.63
C ASP A 94 -46.38 6.98 26.78
N LYS A 95 -45.16 7.53 26.89
CA LYS A 95 -44.86 8.61 27.84
C LYS A 95 -44.94 9.96 27.18
N GLU A 96 -46.16 10.44 26.91
CA GLU A 96 -46.37 11.88 26.75
C GLU A 96 -45.84 12.60 28.00
N PRO A 97 -44.99 13.64 27.86
CA PRO A 97 -44.57 14.43 29.00
C PRO A 97 -45.79 15.01 29.71
N GLU A 98 -45.90 14.77 31.03
CA GLU A 98 -47.01 15.34 31.80
C GLU A 98 -47.03 16.87 31.61
N PRO A 99 -48.20 17.46 31.25
CA PRO A 99 -48.30 18.89 31.07
C PRO A 99 -47.82 19.63 32.33
N ALA A 100 -46.96 20.63 32.16
CA ALA A 100 -46.47 21.42 33.28
C ALA A 100 -47.64 22.08 34.03
N VAL A 101 -47.92 21.61 35.24
CA VAL A 101 -48.93 22.19 36.14
C VAL A 101 -48.29 23.21 37.08
N PRO A 102 -48.94 24.37 37.32
CA PRO A 102 -48.48 25.32 38.34
C PRO A 102 -48.59 24.69 39.74
N ALA A 103 -47.84 25.19 40.72
CA ALA A 103 -47.83 24.68 42.11
C ALA A 103 -49.21 24.65 42.80
N MET A 104 -50.18 25.39 42.27
CA MET A 104 -51.59 25.39 42.71
C MET A 104 -52.41 24.19 42.16
N GLY A 105 -51.76 23.22 41.49
CA GLY A 105 -52.32 21.93 41.08
C GLY A 105 -53.20 21.96 39.82
N THR A 106 -53.92 23.04 39.54
CA THR A 106 -54.79 23.13 38.37
C THR A 106 -54.56 24.41 37.58
N ARG A 107 -54.21 24.28 36.29
CA ARG A 107 -54.14 25.41 35.37
C ARG A 107 -55.57 25.81 34.98
N ARG A 108 -56.09 26.89 35.58
CA ARG A 108 -57.35 27.52 35.14
C ARG A 108 -57.14 28.12 33.74
N SER A 109 -57.48 27.37 32.70
CA SER A 109 -57.38 27.84 31.31
C SER A 109 -58.55 28.77 30.98
N ARG A 110 -58.27 29.98 30.49
CA ARG A 110 -59.29 30.92 29.96
C ARG A 110 -59.54 30.76 28.47
N LEU A 111 -58.98 29.73 27.83
CA LEU A 111 -59.11 29.54 26.37
C LEU A 111 -60.56 29.35 25.92
N THR A 112 -61.41 28.76 26.76
CA THR A 112 -62.85 28.57 26.50
C THR A 112 -63.69 29.82 26.77
N GLU A 113 -63.21 30.72 27.65
CA GLU A 113 -63.88 31.96 28.02
C GLU A 113 -63.87 32.97 26.86
N ALA A 114 -62.80 32.96 26.04
CA ALA A 114 -62.67 33.80 24.85
C ALA A 114 -63.61 33.39 23.70
N VAL A 115 -64.11 32.15 23.68
CA VAL A 115 -65.03 31.63 22.65
C VAL A 115 -66.48 31.48 23.14
N GLY A 116 -66.80 32.00 24.33
CA GLY A 116 -68.17 32.05 24.87
C GLY A 116 -68.75 30.70 25.30
N TYR A 117 -67.90 29.68 25.50
CA TYR A 117 -68.34 28.33 25.87
C TYR A 117 -68.67 28.25 27.37
N HIS A 118 -69.93 27.94 27.69
CA HIS A 118 -70.42 27.69 29.05
C HIS A 118 -70.81 26.21 29.18
N PRO A 119 -70.05 25.40 29.93
CA PRO A 119 -70.46 24.03 30.23
C PRO A 119 -71.52 24.05 31.35
N ASP A 120 -72.66 23.42 31.11
CA ASP A 120 -73.70 23.13 32.13
C ASP A 120 -73.22 22.09 33.16
#